data_AF-A0A832I3V7-F1
#
_entry.id   AF-A0A832I3V7-F1
#
_cell.length_a   1.000
_cell.length_b   1.000
_cell.length_c   1.000
_cell.angle_alpha   90.00
_cell.angle_beta   90.00
_cell.angle_gamma   90.00
#
_symmetry.space_group_name_H-M   'P 1'
#
loop_
_entity.id
_entity.type
_entity.pdbx_description
1 polymer ?
#
loop_
_entity_poly.entity_id
_entity_poly.type
_entity_poly.pdbx_seq_one_letter_code
_entity_poly.pdbx_strand_id
1 'polypeptide(L)' 'PETLVIGTGYYGMVKVLPEVENALKSHGITIIAQPTKEACQTFNKLLKSKKRVVGAFHLTC' A
#
# COMPACT_ATOMS: atom_id res chain seq x y z
N PRO A 1 2.30 -9.08 7.68
CA PRO A 1 1.96 -9.34 6.26
C PRO A 1 3.25 -9.32 5.44
N GLU A 2 3.27 -9.84 4.22
CA GLU A 2 4.44 -9.74 3.32
C GLU A 2 4.45 -8.40 2.59
N THR A 3 3.27 -7.89 2.23
CA THR A 3 3.12 -6.62 1.49
C THR A 3 2.01 -5.77 2.07
N LEU A 4 2.27 -4.47 2.22
CA LEU A 4 1.29 -3.44 2.52
C LEU A 4 1.08 -2.57 1.26
N VAL A 5 -0.15 -2.50 0.78
CA VAL A 5 -0.55 -1.61 -0.32
C VAL A 5 -1.27 -0.40 0.26
N ILE A 6 -0.78 0.80 -0.02
CA ILE A 6 -1.33 2.07 0.46
C ILE A 6 -1.96 2.81 -0.71
N GLY A 7 -3.26 3.06 -0.62
CA GLY A 7 -3.98 3.98 -1.51
C GLY A 7 -3.85 5.40 -1.01
N THR A 8 -3.15 6.25 -1.77
CA THR A 8 -2.80 7.62 -1.38
C THR A 8 -3.89 8.66 -1.65
N GLY A 9 -5.11 8.19 -1.90
CA GLY A 9 -6.25 9.01 -2.27
C GLY A 9 -6.47 9.06 -3.78
N TYR A 10 -7.57 9.70 -4.18
CA TYR A 10 -7.92 9.85 -5.60
C TYR A 10 -6.96 10.82 -6.32
N TYR A 11 -6.47 11.88 -5.66
CA TYR A 11 -5.40 12.76 -6.17
C TYR A 11 -3.99 12.34 -5.71
N GLY A 12 -3.88 11.24 -4.95
CA GLY A 12 -2.58 10.71 -4.53
C GLY A 12 -1.77 11.61 -3.58
N MET A 13 -2.44 12.45 -2.78
CA MET A 13 -1.80 13.47 -1.94
C MET A 13 -1.24 12.94 -0.62
N VAL A 14 -1.67 11.76 -0.17
CA VAL A 14 -1.14 11.16 1.06
C VAL A 14 0.33 10.80 0.86
N LYS A 15 1.20 11.36 1.71
CA LYS A 15 2.63 11.04 1.74
C LYS A 15 2.93 9.99 2.80
N VAL A 16 3.67 8.95 2.41
CA VAL A 16 4.23 7.99 3.37
C VAL A 16 5.53 8.59 3.88
N LEU A 17 5.62 8.78 5.20
CA LEU A 17 6.82 9.36 5.82
C LEU A 17 7.97 8.33 5.84
N PRO A 18 9.24 8.76 5.72
CA PRO A 18 10.40 7.86 5.75
C PRO A 18 10.46 6.97 7.00
N GLU A 19 10.03 7.47 8.15
CA GLU A 19 9.98 6.73 9.41
C GLU A 19 9.05 5.52 9.31
N VAL A 20 7.90 5.68 8.64
CA VAL A 20 6.95 4.59 8.37
C VAL A 20 7.57 3.58 7.42
N GLU A 21 8.25 4.05 6.37
CA GLU A 21 8.94 3.15 5.44
C GLU A 21 10.01 2.33 6.13
N ASN A 22 10.85 2.97 6.93
CA ASN A 22 11.97 2.34 7.62
C ASN A 22 11.47 1.34 8.66
N ALA A 23 10.45 1.71 9.44
CA ALA A 23 9.85 0.81 10.42
C ALA A 23 9.26 -0.43 9.74
N LEU A 24 8.53 -0.30 8.64
CA LEU A 24 7.94 -1.45 7.96
C LEU A 24 9.01 -2.30 7.26
N LYS A 25 10.03 -1.67 6.64
CA LYS A 25 11.18 -2.39 6.06
C LYS A 25 11.95 -3.18 7.11
N SER A 26 12.15 -2.65 8.32
CA SER A 26 12.83 -3.38 9.41
C SER A 26 12.06 -4.62 9.88
N HIS A 27 10.75 -4.67 9.62
CA HIS A 27 9.89 -5.82 9.87
C HIS A 27 9.75 -6.75 8.65
N GLY A 28 10.53 -6.52 7.59
CA GLY A 28 10.47 -7.31 6.35
C GLY A 28 9.20 -7.08 5.52
N ILE A 29 8.49 -5.98 5.75
CA ILE A 29 7.24 -5.65 5.05
C ILE A 29 7.55 -4.79 3.84
N THR A 30 7.13 -5.24 2.65
CA THR A 30 7.22 -4.44 1.43
C THR A 30 6.07 -3.44 1.36
N ILE A 31 6.36 -2.18 1.04
CA ILE A 31 5.35 -1.12 0.86
C ILE A 31 5.17 -0.84 -0.63
N ILE A 32 3.91 -0.69 -1.05
CA ILE A 32 3.54 -0.15 -2.36
C ILE A 32 2.56 1.00 -2.14
N ALA A 33 2.98 2.23 -2.38
CA ALA A 33 2.13 3.43 -2.28
C ALA A 33 1.77 3.94 -3.68
N GLN A 34 0.48 4.04 -3.97
CA GLN A 34 -0.05 4.44 -5.29
C GLN A 34 -1.37 5.19 -5.09
N PRO A 35 -1.84 5.99 -6.07
CA PRO A 35 -3.19 6.53 -5.98
C PRO A 35 -4.21 5.39 -5.86
N THR A 36 -5.33 5.67 -5.17
CA THR A 36 -6.17 4.59 -4.63
C THR A 36 -6.75 3.68 -5.71
N LYS A 37 -7.00 4.20 -6.92
CA LYS A 37 -7.47 3.41 -8.05
C LYS A 37 -6.46 2.32 -8.43
N GLU A 38 -5.19 2.68 -8.56
CA GLU A 38 -4.08 1.79 -8.90
C GLU A 38 -3.78 0.85 -7.73
N ALA A 39 -3.80 1.36 -6.50
CA ALA A 39 -3.59 0.58 -5.29
C ALA A 39 -4.60 -0.58 -5.16
N CYS A 40 -5.88 -0.32 -5.45
CA CYS A 40 -6.92 -1.36 -5.48
C CYS A 40 -6.60 -2.45 -6.51
N GLN A 41 -6.13 -2.07 -7.70
CA GLN A 41 -5.77 -3.04 -8.75
C GLN A 41 -4.57 -3.88 -8.32
N THR A 42 -3.54 -3.26 -7.76
CA THR A 42 -2.35 -3.95 -7.25
C THR A 42 -2.70 -4.91 -6.13
N PHE A 43 -3.48 -4.47 -5.13
CA PHE A 43 -3.96 -5.33 -4.05
C PHE A 43 -4.69 -6.55 -4.59
N ASN A 44 -5.64 -6.36 -5.50
CA ASN A 44 -6.41 -7.46 -6.09
C ASN A 44 -5.54 -8.46 -6.87
N LYS A 45 -4.51 -7.99 -7.58
CA LYS A 45 -3.54 -8.87 -8.25
C LYS A 45 -2.77 -9.71 -7.23
N LEU A 46 -2.23 -9.08 -6.18
CA LEU A 46 -1.47 -9.77 -5.14
C LEU A 46 -2.32 -10.79 -4.37
N LEU A 47 -3.57 -10.43 -4.05
CA LEU A 47 -4.53 -11.31 -3.39
C LEU A 47 -4.84 -12.53 -4.26
N LYS A 48 -5.09 -12.34 -5.56
CA LYS A 48 -5.31 -13.44 -6.52
C LYS A 48 -4.09 -14.36 -6.65
N SER A 49 -2.88 -13.81 -6.52
CA SER A 49 -1.64 -14.59 -6.46
C SER A 49 -1.36 -15.25 -5.10
N LYS A 50 -2.35 -15.27 -4.18
CA LYS A 50 -2.25 -15.85 -2.83
C LYS A 50 -1.13 -15.28 -1.94
N LYS A 51 -0.65 -14.07 -2.23
CA LYS A 51 0.33 -13.38 -1.38
C LYS A 51 -0.32 -12.87 -0.10
N ARG A 52 0.45 -12.80 0.99
CA ARG A 52 -0.05 -12.23 2.26
C ARG A 52 -0.04 -10.70 2.21
N VAL A 53 -1.10 -10.14 1.64
CA VAL A 53 -1.24 -8.69 1.42
C VAL A 53 -2.23 -8.06 2.40
N VAL A 54 -1.93 -6.84 2.86
CA VAL A 54 -2.84 -5.94 3.59
C VAL A 54 -2.99 -4.64 2.79
N GLY A 55 -4.18 -4.06 2.80
CA GLY A 55 -4.47 -2.78 2.13
C GLY A 55 -4.88 -1.70 3.12
N ALA A 56 -4.38 -0.48 2.93
CA ALA A 56 -4.82 0.72 3.64
C ALA A 56 -5.18 1.79 2.60
N PHE A 57 -6.47 2.12 2.48
CA PHE A 57 -6.96 2.95 1.37
C PHE A 57 -7.59 4.24 1.89
N HIS A 58 -7.00 5.37 1.52
CA HIS A 58 -7.69 6.65 1.59
C HIS A 58 -8.61 6.78 0.35
N LEU A 59 -9.91 6.98 0.55
CA LEU A 59 -10.89 6.88 -0.56
C LEU A 59 -11.02 8.17 -1.37
N THR A 60 -10.81 9.32 -0.74
CA THR A 60 -10.95 10.64 -1.34
C THR A 60 -9.58 11.24 -1.62
N CYS A 61 -9.57 12.52 -1.97
CA CYS A 61 -8.37 13.33 -2.02
C CYS A 61 -8.22 14.11 -0.74
#